data_AF-A0A350YPQ2-F1
#
_entry.id   AF-A0A350YPQ2-F1
#
_cell.length_a   1.000
_cell.length_b   1.000
_cell.length_c   1.000
_cell.angle_alpha   90.00
_cell.angle_beta   90.00
_cell.angle_gamma   90.00
#
_symmetry.space_group_name_H-M   'P 1'
#
loop_
_entity.id
_entity.type
_entity.pdbx_description
1 polymer ?
#
loop_
_entity_poly.entity_id
_entity_poly.type
_entity_poly.pdbx_seq_one_letter_code
_entity_poly.pdbx_strand_id
1 'polypeptide(L)' 'MLGGKSEDPNEFSDKIFSFRRITLAPIIVLIGFIFEIWAIMKKPRDAKNKQE' A
#
# COMPACT_ATOMS: atom_id res chain seq x y z
N MET A 1 18.32 3.00 -4.72
CA MET A 1 17.75 1.70 -4.32
C MET A 1 18.49 1.25 -3.07
N LEU A 2 17.82 1.22 -1.92
CA LEU A 2 18.42 0.71 -0.67
C LEU A 2 18.31 -0.82 -0.71
N GLY A 3 19.22 -1.45 -1.47
CA GLY A 3 19.41 -2.90 -1.45
C GLY A 3 19.70 -3.32 -0.01
N GLY A 4 18.98 -4.35 0.45
CA GLY A 4 18.91 -4.80 1.84
C GLY A 4 20.22 -4.60 2.57
N LYS A 5 20.20 -3.67 3.55
CA LYS A 5 21.31 -3.36 4.44
C LYS A 5 21.58 -4.59 5.32
N SER A 6 22.20 -5.61 4.74
CA SER A 6 22.80 -6.72 5.45
C SER A 6 24.15 -6.25 5.97
N GLU A 7 24.43 -6.51 7.24
CA GLU A 7 25.74 -6.17 7.83
C GLU A 7 26.84 -7.11 7.29
N ASP A 8 26.45 -8.30 6.82
CA ASP A 8 27.31 -9.24 6.09
C ASP A 8 26.63 -9.66 4.77
N PRO A 9 27.26 -9.46 3.60
CA PRO A 9 26.70 -9.84 2.30
C PRO A 9 26.64 -11.36 2.08
N ASN A 10 27.31 -12.16 2.91
CA ASN A 10 27.29 -13.62 2.83
C ASN A 10 26.21 -14.27 3.71
N GLU A 11 25.54 -13.48 4.54
CA GLU A 11 24.48 -13.95 5.43
C GLU A 11 23.10 -13.67 4.82
N PHE A 12 22.30 -14.72 4.66
CA PHE A 12 20.92 -14.59 4.20
C PHE A 12 20.01 -14.20 5.37
N SER A 13 19.20 -13.14 5.19
CA SER A 13 18.27 -12.68 6.22
C SER A 13 16.85 -13.24 6.02
N ASP A 14 16.42 -14.16 6.89
CA ASP A 14 15.06 -14.71 6.90
C ASP A 14 13.97 -13.66 7.13
N LYS A 15 14.33 -12.46 7.61
CA LYS A 15 13.42 -11.31 7.79
C LYS A 15 12.78 -10.87 6.47
N ILE A 16 13.36 -11.25 5.33
CA ILE A 16 12.79 -11.02 3.99
C ILE A 16 11.48 -11.81 3.83
N PHE A 17 11.41 -13.03 4.38
CA PHE A 17 10.22 -13.88 4.36
C PHE A 17 9.20 -13.53 5.46
N SER A 18 9.35 -12.38 6.11
CA SER A 18 8.36 -11.91 7.08
C SER A 18 6.99 -11.74 6.41
N PHE A 19 5.95 -12.29 7.05
CA PHE A 19 4.55 -12.12 6.67
C PHE A 19 4.18 -10.66 6.35
N ARG A 20 4.77 -9.70 7.09
CA ARG A 20 4.55 -8.28 6.87
C ARG A 20 4.95 -7.82 5.47
N ARG A 21 6.07 -8.32 4.95
CA ARG A 21 6.63 -7.89 3.65
C ARG A 21 6.02 -8.63 2.48
N ILE A 22 5.77 -9.93 2.64
CA ILE A 22 5.25 -10.77 1.54
C ILE A 22 3.74 -10.64 1.40
N THR A 23 3.00 -10.49 2.50
CA THR A 23 1.54 -10.55 2.47
C THR A 23 0.92 -9.21 2.84
N LEU A 24 1.27 -8.66 4.01
CA LEU A 24 0.62 -7.44 4.49
C LEU A 24 0.92 -6.22 3.61
N ALA A 25 2.19 -6.01 3.23
CA ALA A 25 2.59 -4.87 2.43
C ALA A 25 1.92 -4.87 1.04
N PRO A 26 1.91 -5.97 0.25
CA PRO A 26 1.18 -6.00 -1.01
C PRO A 26 -0.32 -5.81 -0.86
N ILE A 27 -0.95 -6.38 0.18
CA ILE A 27 -2.39 -6.20 0.43
C ILE A 27 -2.73 -4.73 0.66
N ILE A 28 -1.95 -4.02 1.48
CA ILE A 28 -2.17 -2.59 1.73
C ILE A 28 -2.05 -1.78 0.44
N VAL A 29 -1.06 -2.10 -0.40
CA VAL A 29 -0.88 -1.44 -1.71
C VAL A 29 -2.10 -1.69 -2.62
N LEU A 30 -2.59 -2.92 -2.71
CA LEU A 30 -3.77 -3.27 -3.51
C LEU A 30 -5.03 -2.54 -3.01
N ILE A 31 -5.25 -2.49 -1.69
CA ILE A 31 -6.36 -1.76 -1.10
C ILE A 31 -6.27 -0.27 -1.44
N GLY A 32 -5.07 0.32 -1.36
CA GLY A 32 -4.83 1.71 -1.75
C GLY A 32 -5.23 1.99 -3.19
N PHE A 33 -4.77 1.16 -4.14
CA PHE A 33 -5.13 1.30 -5.55
C PHE A 33 -6.63 1.15 -5.81
N ILE A 34 -7.28 0.16 -5.19
CA ILE A 34 -8.74 -0.02 -5.31
C ILE A 34 -9.47 1.21 -4.76
N PHE A 35 -9.01 1.74 -3.63
CA PHE A 35 -9.57 2.94 -3.02
C PHE A 35 -9.41 4.17 -3.91
N GLU A 36 -8.23 4.38 -4.51
CA GLU A 36 -7.97 5.47 -5.45
C GLU A 36 -8.89 5.39 -6.67
N ILE A 37 -9.02 4.21 -7.28
CA ILE A 37 -9.93 3.96 -8.41
C ILE A 37 -11.37 4.28 -8.01
N TRP A 38 -11.82 3.76 -6.87
CA TRP A 38 -13.16 4.03 -6.36
C TRP A 38 -13.39 5.52 -6.08
N ALA A 39 -12.41 6.22 -5.49
CA ALA A 39 -12.51 7.64 -5.18
C ALA A 39 -12.62 8.50 -6.45
N ILE A 40 -11.87 8.17 -7.51
CA ILE A 40 -11.97 8.85 -8.81
C ILE A 40 -13.31 8.55 -9.48
N MET A 41 -13.72 7.28 -9.50
CA MET A 41 -14.97 6.85 -10.13
C MET A 41 -16.20 7.34 -9.36
N LYS A 42 -16.08 7.57 -8.05
CA LYS A 42 -17.15 8.10 -7.22
C LYS A 42 -17.41 9.54 -7.63
N LYS A 43 -18.34 9.70 -8.59
CA LYS A 43 -18.93 10.98 -8.95
C LYS A 43 -19.24 11.74 -7.67
N PRO A 44 -18.76 12.98 -7.49
CA PRO A 44 -19.12 13.78 -6.33
C PRO A 44 -20.64 13.91 -6.34
N ARG A 45 -21.31 13.17 -5.45
CA ARG A 45 -22.74 13.25 -5.28
C ARG A 45 -22.99 14.51 -4.46
N ASP A 46 -23.17 15.58 -5.22
CA ASP A 46 -23.74 16.83 -4.81
C ASP A 46 -22.92 17.65 -3.79
N ALA A 47 -22.08 18.52 -4.33
CA ALA A 47 -21.89 19.87 -3.78
C ALA A 47 -23.16 20.74 -4.03
N LYS A 48 -24.35 20.17 -3.84
CA LYS A 48 -25.65 20.84 -3.88
C LYS A 48 -26.46 20.27 -2.71
N ASN A 49 -27.10 21.15 -1.94
CA ASN A 49 -27.99 20.84 -0.80
C ASN A 49 -27.31 20.78 0.57
N LYS A 50 -26.47 21.77 0.87
CA LYS A 50 -26.21 22.20 2.26
C LYS A 50 -26.08 23.71 2.37
N GLN A 51 -27.06 24.44 1.83
CA GLN A 51 -27.39 25.82 2.21
C GLN A 51 -28.89 26.02 1.95
N GLU A 52 -29.71 25.51 2.88
CA GLU A 52 -30.90 26.24 3.31
C GLU A 52 -30.45 27.22 4.40
#